data_AF-A0A8C1PUL8-F1
#
_entry.id   AF-A0A8C1PUL8-F1
#
_cell.length_a   1.000
_cell.length_b   1.000
_cell.length_c   1.000
_cell.angle_alpha   90.00
_cell.angle_beta   90.00
_cell.angle_gamma   90.00
#
_symmetry.space_group_name_H-M   'P 1'
#
loop_
_entity.id
_entity.type
_entity.pdbx_description
1 polymer ?
#
loop_
_entity_poly.entity_id
_entity_poly.type
_entity_poly.pdbx_seq_one_letter_code
_entity_poly.pdbx_strand_id
1 'polypeptide(L)'
;MHCLLLTVICFSSLKPKDGQQSQGGKKDPGVPNVRRFKDHSQRQAELRKQRLEEQQERQRLSREKEMMKRRSLDSFQKDIQLRQKEFEQRHVNFETENSRKAYCREFKKVIEAADVILEVLDARDPLGCRCPQVEQAVVQSGTNKKIVLVLNKIDLVSKEIVEKWIKYLRNEFPTVAFKSSTQQQNKNLKRSRVPVTQATQELLESSACVGADCLMKLLGNYCRNQDIRTAISVGVVGFPNVGKSSLINSLKRSRACNVGATPGVTKCLQEVHLDKHIKLLDCPGIVMATSTSDAAMILRNCVKIEQLVDPVPPVEAILRRCNKAQIMDHYGIPDFQTAHEFLALLARRQGKLKKGGLPDTDKAAKSVLMDWTGGRISYFTHPPETHTLPTHVNAEIVAEMGKAFDWDELEKGNLEALAGNLVYTCSDIDTTQLKNPKTKSSSATEAVGPKPVDLKDILDVDPLLQGQALLAANKKRKKQQKRAGKTHFVFPASKSTLRQG
;
A
#
# COMPACT_ATOMS: atom_id res chain seq x y z
N MET A 1 -2.99 46.86 -31.69
CA MET A 1 -3.29 46.16 -32.96
C MET A 1 -4.32 45.08 -32.71
N HIS A 2 -5.46 45.21 -33.40
CA HIS A 2 -6.57 44.27 -33.59
C HIS A 2 -7.23 43.57 -32.37
N CYS A 3 -8.23 44.28 -31.82
CA CYS A 3 -9.50 43.73 -31.32
C CYS A 3 -10.46 43.46 -32.51
N LEU A 4 -11.19 42.34 -32.49
CA LEU A 4 -12.36 42.04 -33.34
C LEU A 4 -13.36 41.29 -32.43
N LEU A 5 -14.16 42.01 -31.63
CA LEU A 5 -15.51 42.50 -31.90
C LEU A 5 -16.52 41.41 -32.28
N LEU A 6 -17.30 40.97 -31.27
CA LEU A 6 -18.57 40.28 -31.42
C LEU A 6 -19.54 41.16 -32.22
N THR A 7 -20.29 40.55 -33.16
CA THR A 7 -21.50 41.17 -33.71
C THR A 7 -22.65 40.17 -33.62
N VAL A 8 -23.54 40.43 -32.67
CA VAL A 8 -24.88 39.86 -32.56
C VAL A 8 -25.72 40.47 -33.68
N ILE A 9 -26.21 39.67 -34.63
CA ILE A 9 -27.22 40.14 -35.59
C ILE A 9 -28.58 39.58 -35.17
N CYS A 10 -29.37 40.48 -34.61
CA CYS A 10 -30.79 40.38 -34.35
C CYS A 10 -31.54 40.48 -35.70
N PHE A 11 -32.24 39.42 -36.11
CA PHE A 11 -33.14 39.52 -37.27
C PHE A 11 -34.54 39.94 -36.80
N SER A 12 -34.70 41.26 -36.69
CA SER A 12 -35.99 41.93 -36.59
C SER A 12 -36.70 41.87 -37.95
N SER A 13 -37.98 41.52 -37.90
CA SER A 13 -38.90 41.45 -39.03
C SER A 13 -39.01 42.81 -39.73
N LEU A 14 -38.47 42.93 -40.95
CA LEU A 14 -38.68 44.05 -41.86
C LEU A 14 -39.67 43.62 -42.94
N LYS A 15 -40.87 44.20 -42.92
CA LYS A 15 -41.83 44.13 -44.05
C LYS A 15 -41.29 45.00 -45.19
N PRO A 16 -41.15 44.50 -46.44
CA PRO A 16 -40.99 45.37 -47.57
C PRO A 16 -42.35 45.91 -48.04
N LYS A 17 -42.37 47.23 -48.26
CA LYS A 17 -43.46 48.01 -48.83
C LYS A 17 -43.69 47.65 -50.30
N ASP A 18 -44.94 47.85 -50.72
CA ASP A 18 -45.40 47.82 -52.11
C ASP A 18 -44.53 48.68 -53.01
N GLY A 19 -43.92 48.02 -54.01
CA GLY A 19 -43.29 48.65 -55.16
C GLY A 19 -43.87 48.03 -56.42
N GLN A 20 -44.88 48.69 -56.99
CA GLN A 20 -45.32 48.43 -58.36
C GLN A 20 -44.16 48.75 -59.31
N GLN A 21 -43.48 47.71 -59.79
CA GLN A 21 -42.72 47.78 -61.04
C GLN A 21 -43.35 46.81 -62.03
N SER A 22 -43.98 47.40 -63.04
CA SER A 22 -44.50 46.74 -64.23
C SER A 22 -43.33 46.12 -65.04
N GLN A 23 -43.07 44.84 -64.83
CA GLN A 23 -42.32 44.05 -65.81
C GLN A 23 -43.30 43.20 -66.62
N GLY A 24 -43.41 43.55 -67.91
CA GLY A 24 -44.18 42.80 -68.88
C GLY A 24 -43.65 41.38 -69.03
N GLY A 25 -44.29 40.44 -68.33
CA GLY A 25 -44.15 39.02 -68.61
C GLY A 25 -44.76 38.73 -69.98
N LYS A 26 -43.93 38.30 -70.94
CA LYS A 26 -44.38 37.73 -72.21
C LYS A 26 -45.44 36.68 -71.90
N LYS A 27 -46.68 36.91 -72.34
CA LYS A 27 -47.75 35.92 -72.22
C LYS A 27 -47.29 34.68 -72.98
N ASP A 28 -47.10 33.60 -72.24
CA ASP A 28 -46.73 32.30 -72.79
C ASP A 28 -47.83 31.92 -73.80
N PRO A 29 -47.52 31.73 -75.09
CA PRO A 29 -48.52 31.36 -76.07
C PRO A 29 -48.99 29.95 -75.72
N GLY A 30 -50.10 29.89 -74.97
CA GLY A 30 -50.67 28.64 -74.51
C GLY A 30 -50.82 27.62 -75.65
N VAL A 31 -50.76 26.34 -75.28
CA VAL A 31 -50.71 25.21 -76.22
C VAL A 31 -51.77 25.35 -77.33
N PRO A 32 -51.38 25.36 -78.63
CA PRO A 32 -52.30 25.51 -79.76
C PRO A 32 -53.46 24.50 -79.73
N ASN A 33 -54.66 24.94 -80.12
CA ASN A 33 -55.91 24.21 -79.94
C ASN A 33 -56.09 23.05 -80.95
N VAL A 34 -55.24 22.04 -80.88
CA VAL A 34 -55.39 20.75 -81.57
C VAL A 34 -55.62 19.69 -80.49
N ARG A 35 -56.84 19.13 -80.41
CA ARG A 35 -57.31 18.28 -79.29
C ARG A 35 -56.33 17.16 -78.89
N ARG A 36 -55.68 16.49 -79.85
CA ARG A 36 -54.73 15.39 -79.57
C ARG A 36 -53.40 15.84 -78.95
N PHE A 37 -52.91 17.05 -79.22
CA PHE A 37 -51.64 17.55 -78.66
C PHE A 37 -51.83 18.24 -77.29
N LYS A 38 -53.01 18.83 -77.05
CA LYS A 38 -53.35 19.46 -75.77
C LYS A 38 -53.40 18.43 -74.63
N ASP A 39 -54.06 17.30 -74.85
CA ASP A 39 -54.17 16.24 -73.84
C ASP A 39 -52.79 15.62 -73.53
N HIS A 40 -51.94 15.44 -74.53
CA HIS A 40 -50.59 14.90 -74.33
C HIS A 40 -49.67 15.89 -73.59
N SER A 41 -49.69 17.18 -73.94
CA SER A 41 -48.90 18.21 -73.23
C SER A 41 -49.39 18.45 -71.81
N GLN A 42 -50.71 18.43 -71.57
CA GLN A 42 -51.28 18.54 -70.21
C GLN A 42 -50.90 17.33 -69.36
N ARG A 43 -50.96 16.12 -69.91
CA ARG A 43 -50.56 14.88 -69.21
C ARG A 43 -49.06 14.84 -68.92
N GLN A 44 -48.21 15.35 -69.83
CA GLN A 44 -46.78 15.51 -69.57
C GLN A 44 -46.50 16.57 -68.49
N ALA A 45 -47.26 17.68 -68.47
CA ALA A 45 -47.14 18.70 -67.45
C ALA A 45 -47.58 18.19 -66.07
N GLU A 46 -48.65 17.42 -65.99
CA GLU A 46 -49.11 16.75 -64.76
C GLU A 46 -48.08 15.73 -64.26
N LEU A 47 -47.54 14.87 -65.14
CA LEU A 47 -46.48 13.93 -64.78
C LEU A 47 -45.21 14.64 -64.29
N ARG A 48 -44.86 15.78 -64.91
CA ARG A 48 -43.70 16.58 -64.48
C ARG A 48 -43.96 17.23 -63.12
N LYS A 49 -45.19 17.68 -62.85
CA LYS A 49 -45.61 18.22 -61.54
C LYS A 49 -45.58 17.14 -60.46
N GLN A 50 -46.12 15.95 -60.74
CA GLN A 50 -46.08 14.80 -59.82
C GLN A 50 -44.65 14.39 -59.47
N ARG A 51 -43.75 14.29 -60.47
CA ARG A 51 -42.34 13.98 -60.21
C ARG A 51 -41.64 15.05 -59.36
N LEU A 52 -42.01 16.33 -59.54
CA LEU A 52 -41.43 17.43 -58.77
C LEU A 52 -41.91 17.38 -57.31
N GLU A 53 -43.20 17.12 -57.09
CA GLU A 53 -43.80 16.94 -55.76
C GLU A 53 -43.20 15.73 -55.05
N GLU A 54 -43.05 14.60 -55.74
CA GLU A 54 -42.44 13.38 -55.19
C GLU A 54 -40.95 13.59 -54.84
N GLN A 55 -40.21 14.35 -55.64
CA GLN A 55 -38.82 14.70 -55.37
C GLN A 55 -38.71 15.66 -54.16
N GLN A 56 -39.61 16.63 -54.03
CA GLN A 56 -39.68 17.51 -52.87
C GLN A 56 -40.02 16.75 -51.59
N GLU A 57 -40.95 15.80 -51.65
CA GLU A 57 -41.33 14.96 -50.51
C GLU A 57 -40.18 14.05 -50.07
N ARG A 58 -39.45 13.43 -51.03
CA ARG A 58 -38.21 12.68 -50.73
C ARG A 58 -37.15 13.54 -50.05
N GLN A 59 -36.93 14.77 -50.54
CA GLN A 59 -35.97 15.68 -49.92
C GLN A 59 -36.40 16.08 -48.50
N ARG A 60 -37.70 16.30 -48.28
CA ARG A 60 -38.25 16.61 -46.95
C ARG A 60 -38.05 15.44 -45.98
N LEU A 61 -38.39 14.22 -46.38
CA LEU A 61 -38.20 13.01 -45.59
C LEU A 61 -36.72 12.75 -45.29
N SER A 62 -35.82 13.00 -46.25
CA SER A 62 -34.38 12.87 -46.04
C SER A 62 -33.87 13.88 -45.00
N ARG A 63 -34.31 15.14 -45.07
CA ARG A 63 -33.96 16.19 -44.10
C ARG A 63 -34.50 15.89 -42.71
N GLU A 64 -35.72 15.35 -42.61
CA GLU A 64 -36.31 14.93 -41.33
C GLU A 64 -35.53 13.75 -40.71
N LYS A 65 -35.16 12.75 -41.49
CA LYS A 65 -34.31 11.64 -41.03
C LYS A 65 -32.93 12.11 -40.57
N GLU A 66 -32.32 13.04 -41.29
CA GLU A 66 -31.01 13.61 -40.93
C GLU A 66 -31.11 14.47 -39.66
N MET A 67 -32.17 15.26 -39.49
CA MET A 67 -32.44 15.98 -38.25
C MET A 67 -32.72 15.04 -37.07
N MET A 68 -33.47 13.95 -37.24
CA MET A 68 -33.65 12.96 -36.18
C MET A 68 -32.34 12.25 -35.82
N LYS A 69 -31.51 11.91 -36.81
CA LYS A 69 -30.18 11.32 -36.60
C LYS A 69 -29.26 12.30 -35.86
N ARG A 70 -29.25 13.58 -36.24
CA ARG A 70 -28.53 14.65 -35.51
C ARG A 70 -29.06 14.83 -34.10
N ARG A 71 -30.38 14.91 -33.88
CA ARG A 71 -30.98 15.01 -32.54
C ARG A 71 -30.58 13.83 -31.64
N SER A 72 -30.54 12.62 -32.19
CA SER A 72 -30.09 11.41 -31.48
C SER A 72 -28.60 11.44 -31.14
N LEU A 73 -27.76 12.04 -32.00
CA LEU A 73 -26.32 12.12 -31.80
C LEU A 73 -25.96 13.25 -30.83
N ASP A 74 -26.64 14.40 -30.94
CA ASP A 74 -26.49 15.55 -30.03
C ASP A 74 -26.99 15.23 -28.61
N SER A 75 -28.09 14.49 -28.49
CA SER A 75 -28.57 13.99 -27.19
C SER A 75 -27.58 12.99 -26.58
N PHE A 76 -26.97 12.14 -27.40
CA PHE A 76 -25.96 11.18 -26.95
C PHE A 76 -24.66 11.87 -26.53
N GLN A 77 -24.21 12.88 -27.27
CA GLN A 77 -23.04 13.68 -26.93
C GLN A 77 -23.26 14.49 -25.65
N LYS A 78 -24.46 15.05 -25.46
CA LYS A 78 -24.84 15.72 -24.20
C LYS A 78 -24.91 14.73 -23.04
N ASP A 79 -25.45 13.52 -23.21
CA ASP A 79 -25.47 12.49 -22.17
C ASP A 79 -24.03 12.04 -21.81
N ILE A 80 -23.14 11.88 -22.80
CA ILE A 80 -21.72 11.61 -22.55
C ILE A 80 -21.06 12.74 -21.76
N GLN A 81 -21.26 13.99 -22.18
CA GLN A 81 -20.69 15.15 -21.47
C GLN A 81 -21.24 15.31 -20.05
N LEU A 82 -22.53 15.03 -19.86
CA LEU A 82 -23.17 15.10 -18.55
C LEU A 82 -22.67 13.99 -17.64
N ARG A 83 -22.53 12.76 -18.15
CA ARG A 83 -21.87 11.65 -17.44
C ARG A 83 -20.40 11.91 -17.18
N GLN A 84 -19.68 12.55 -18.10
CA GLN A 84 -18.28 12.93 -17.93
C GLN A 84 -18.15 14.00 -16.84
N LYS A 85 -19.04 15.00 -16.82
CA LYS A 85 -19.10 16.03 -15.78
C LYS A 85 -19.54 15.46 -14.43
N GLU A 86 -20.50 14.54 -14.41
CA GLU A 86 -20.87 13.78 -13.22
C GLU A 86 -19.71 12.88 -12.74
N PHE A 87 -18.96 12.29 -13.66
CA PHE A 87 -17.77 11.50 -13.37
C PHE A 87 -16.66 12.38 -12.79
N GLU A 88 -16.39 13.55 -13.36
CA GLU A 88 -15.45 14.56 -12.85
C GLU A 88 -15.87 15.09 -11.47
N GLN A 89 -17.16 15.35 -11.27
CA GLN A 89 -17.71 15.74 -9.96
C GLN A 89 -17.63 14.61 -8.92
N ARG A 90 -17.81 13.35 -9.34
CA ARG A 90 -17.56 12.17 -8.48
C ARG A 90 -16.07 11.91 -8.26
N HIS A 91 -15.21 12.31 -9.21
CA HIS A 91 -13.76 12.15 -9.15
C HIS A 91 -13.09 13.10 -8.15
N VAL A 92 -13.80 14.10 -7.64
CA VAL A 92 -13.23 15.03 -6.65
C VAL A 92 -14.15 15.17 -5.44
N ASN A 93 -13.97 14.25 -4.49
CA ASN A 93 -13.93 14.59 -3.07
C ASN A 93 -12.88 13.69 -2.40
N PHE A 94 -11.64 13.84 -2.88
CA PHE A 94 -10.44 13.38 -2.20
C PHE A 94 -10.34 14.14 -0.87
N GLU A 95 -10.92 13.59 0.20
CA GLU A 95 -10.99 14.14 1.56
C GLU A 95 -11.18 15.66 1.61
N THR A 96 -12.42 16.10 1.86
CA THR A 96 -12.82 17.52 2.00
C THR A 96 -11.75 18.30 2.77
N GLU A 97 -11.41 19.52 2.33
CA GLU A 97 -10.41 20.36 2.99
C GLU A 97 -10.62 20.49 4.51
N ASN A 98 -11.87 20.36 4.95
CA ASN A 98 -12.29 20.28 6.36
C ASN A 98 -11.71 19.06 7.11
N SER A 99 -11.64 17.88 6.48
CA SER A 99 -11.02 16.68 7.05
C SER A 99 -9.52 16.87 7.24
N ARG A 100 -8.82 17.43 6.24
CA ARG A 100 -7.38 17.77 6.34
C ARG A 100 -7.11 18.76 7.46
N LYS A 101 -7.92 19.83 7.56
CA LYS A 101 -7.84 20.80 8.66
C LYS A 101 -8.08 20.16 10.02
N ALA A 102 -9.01 19.20 10.12
CA ALA A 102 -9.25 18.46 11.36
C ALA A 102 -8.04 17.61 11.75
N TYR A 103 -7.43 16.88 10.81
CA TYR A 103 -6.21 16.10 11.08
C TYR A 103 -5.03 16.98 11.51
N CYS A 104 -4.83 18.13 10.86
CA CYS A 104 -3.79 19.08 11.26
C CYS A 104 -4.01 19.62 12.68
N ARG A 105 -5.28 19.83 13.10
CA ARG A 105 -5.59 20.24 14.48
C ARG A 105 -5.26 19.14 15.49
N GLU A 106 -5.63 17.89 15.21
CA GLU A 106 -5.29 16.77 16.09
C GLU A 106 -3.78 16.55 16.16
N PHE A 107 -3.06 16.67 15.04
CA PHE A 107 -1.60 16.55 15.02
C PHE A 107 -0.90 17.65 15.84
N LYS A 108 -1.38 18.89 15.82
CA LYS A 108 -0.82 19.96 16.67
C LYS A 108 -0.91 19.63 18.15
N LYS A 109 -2.02 19.05 18.61
CA LYS A 109 -2.18 18.59 20.00
C LYS A 109 -1.14 17.53 20.36
N VAL A 110 -0.80 16.65 19.42
CA VAL A 110 0.21 15.60 19.60
C VAL A 110 1.59 16.21 19.74
N ILE A 111 1.94 17.15 18.86
CA ILE A 111 3.20 17.88 18.97
C ILE A 111 3.25 18.57 20.33
N GLU A 112 2.21 19.26 20.78
CA GLU A 112 2.22 19.95 22.08
C GLU A 112 2.40 19.00 23.27
N ALA A 113 1.75 17.82 23.24
CA ALA A 113 1.71 16.89 24.36
C ALA A 113 2.88 15.87 24.41
N ALA A 114 3.53 15.59 23.29
CA ALA A 114 4.56 14.54 23.19
C ALA A 114 5.98 15.06 23.46
N ASP A 115 6.78 14.23 24.12
CA ASP A 115 8.22 14.42 24.31
C ASP A 115 9.02 13.75 23.17
N VAL A 116 8.52 12.60 22.68
CA VAL A 116 9.09 11.83 21.56
C VAL A 116 8.02 11.55 20.52
N ILE A 117 8.36 11.67 19.24
CA ILE A 117 7.49 11.36 18.11
C ILE A 117 8.00 10.08 17.44
N LEU A 118 7.15 9.05 17.38
CA LEU A 118 7.34 7.86 16.56
C LEU A 118 6.64 8.05 15.23
N GLU A 119 7.40 8.20 14.15
CA GLU A 119 6.85 8.20 12.79
C GLU A 119 6.86 6.79 12.22
N VAL A 120 5.66 6.23 12.01
CA VAL A 120 5.49 4.86 11.54
C VAL A 120 5.42 4.84 10.01
N LEU A 121 6.32 4.08 9.40
CA LEU A 121 6.47 3.89 7.96
C LEU A 121 6.08 2.45 7.56
N ASP A 122 5.57 2.26 6.34
CA ASP A 122 5.35 0.91 5.76
C ASP A 122 6.64 0.46 5.05
N ALA A 123 7.19 -0.69 5.43
CA ALA A 123 8.48 -1.20 4.93
C ALA A 123 8.54 -1.39 3.41
N ARG A 124 7.39 -1.52 2.75
CA ARG A 124 7.31 -1.71 1.29
C ARG A 124 7.65 -0.44 0.51
N ASP A 125 7.26 0.72 1.02
CA ASP A 125 7.51 2.04 0.41
C ASP A 125 7.78 3.09 1.50
N PRO A 126 8.95 3.04 2.18
CA PRO A 126 9.22 3.88 3.33
C PRO A 126 9.21 5.37 2.97
N LEU A 127 9.83 5.76 1.86
CA LEU A 127 9.85 7.15 1.39
C LEU A 127 8.48 7.63 0.93
N GLY A 128 7.66 6.76 0.35
CA GLY A 128 6.29 7.13 -0.01
C GLY A 128 5.36 7.30 1.19
N CYS A 129 5.62 6.61 2.29
CA CYS A 129 4.85 6.73 3.53
C CYS A 129 5.42 7.75 4.52
N ARG A 130 6.48 8.46 4.15
CA ARG A 130 7.14 9.47 4.98
C ARG A 130 6.53 10.85 4.76
N CYS A 131 6.46 11.66 5.81
CA CYS A 131 5.91 13.02 5.72
C CYS A 131 6.93 14.07 6.17
N PRO A 132 7.75 14.61 5.24
CA PRO A 132 8.72 15.67 5.55
C PRO A 132 8.10 16.90 6.23
N GLN A 133 6.84 17.20 5.93
CA GLN A 133 6.12 18.33 6.53
C GLN A 133 5.82 18.11 8.03
N VAL A 134 5.56 16.86 8.43
CA VAL A 134 5.40 16.48 9.85
C VAL A 134 6.73 16.64 10.57
N GLU A 135 7.82 16.16 9.98
CA GLU A 135 9.18 16.29 10.53
C GLU A 135 9.56 17.77 10.69
N GLN A 136 9.33 18.59 9.66
CA GLN A 136 9.54 20.04 9.68
C GLN A 136 8.75 20.71 10.80
N ALA A 137 7.47 20.38 10.96
CA ALA A 137 6.63 20.97 11.99
C ALA A 137 7.14 20.63 13.41
N VAL A 138 7.65 19.40 13.61
CA VAL A 138 8.25 18.99 14.89
C VAL A 138 9.53 19.78 15.16
N VAL A 139 10.43 19.88 14.18
CA VAL A 139 11.69 20.63 14.31
C VAL A 139 11.44 22.13 14.53
N GLN A 140 10.50 22.73 13.79
CA GLN A 140 10.13 24.14 13.91
C GLN A 140 9.40 24.48 15.20
N SER A 141 8.85 23.50 15.92
CA SER A 141 8.16 23.73 17.20
C SER A 141 9.10 24.32 18.28
N GLY A 142 10.43 24.30 18.05
CA GLY A 142 11.42 24.86 18.97
C GLY A 142 11.57 24.10 20.28
N THR A 143 10.84 23.00 20.43
CA THR A 143 10.95 22.09 21.56
C THR A 143 11.99 21.02 21.24
N ASN A 144 12.83 20.62 22.20
CA ASN A 144 13.86 19.58 22.00
C ASN A 144 13.24 18.17 21.90
N LYS A 145 12.20 18.03 21.08
CA LYS A 145 11.50 16.78 20.79
C LYS A 145 12.34 15.95 19.85
N LYS A 146 12.27 14.65 20.07
CA LYS A 146 13.02 13.69 19.27
C LYS A 146 12.10 12.92 18.35
N ILE A 147 12.57 12.65 17.14
CA ILE A 147 11.86 11.84 16.13
C ILE A 147 12.56 10.49 16.02
N VAL A 148 11.78 9.41 16.05
CA VAL A 148 12.24 8.04 15.83
C VAL A 148 11.38 7.43 14.74
N LEU A 149 12.02 6.89 13.71
CA LEU A 149 11.32 6.19 12.63
C LEU A 149 11.05 4.75 13.04
N VAL A 150 9.83 4.28 12.78
CA VAL A 150 9.47 2.87 12.96
C VAL A 150 9.09 2.28 11.62
N LEU A 151 9.96 1.41 11.10
CA LEU A 151 9.75 0.69 9.86
C LEU A 151 8.88 -0.54 10.14
N ASN A 152 7.56 -0.42 9.93
CA ASN A 152 6.58 -1.46 10.24
C ASN A 152 6.27 -2.35 9.02
N LYS A 153 5.68 -3.54 9.27
CA LYS A 153 5.33 -4.56 8.24
C LYS A 153 6.54 -5.17 7.52
N ILE A 154 7.64 -5.32 8.26
CA ILE A 154 8.87 -5.95 7.78
C ILE A 154 8.68 -7.41 7.30
N ASP A 155 7.58 -8.06 7.70
CA ASP A 155 7.19 -9.39 7.24
C ASP A 155 6.80 -9.44 5.76
N LEU A 156 6.48 -8.30 5.15
CA LEU A 156 6.10 -8.21 3.73
C LEU A 156 7.30 -7.95 2.80
N VAL A 157 8.50 -7.80 3.35
CA VAL A 157 9.71 -7.39 2.62
C VAL A 157 10.85 -8.35 2.97
N SER A 158 11.73 -8.63 2.01
CA SER A 158 12.88 -9.49 2.29
C SER A 158 13.82 -8.82 3.30
N LYS A 159 14.44 -9.66 4.16
CA LYS A 159 15.33 -9.21 5.22
C LYS A 159 16.46 -8.31 4.71
N GLU A 160 17.09 -8.66 3.60
CA GLU A 160 18.18 -7.89 2.99
C GLU A 160 17.76 -6.46 2.64
N ILE A 161 16.54 -6.29 2.13
CA ILE A 161 16.01 -4.98 1.76
C ILE A 161 15.65 -4.17 3.00
N VAL A 162 15.08 -4.81 4.02
CA VAL A 162 14.83 -4.17 5.32
C VAL A 162 16.14 -3.65 5.92
N GLU A 163 17.23 -4.44 5.89
CA GLU A 163 18.54 -4.01 6.38
C GLU A 163 19.11 -2.81 5.59
N LYS A 164 18.96 -2.82 4.26
CA LYS A 164 19.36 -1.67 3.42
C LYS A 164 18.54 -0.42 3.76
N TRP A 165 17.23 -0.55 3.99
CA TRP A 165 16.39 0.59 4.40
C TRP A 165 16.74 1.14 5.78
N ILE A 166 17.02 0.28 6.77
CA ILE A 166 17.50 0.72 8.09
C ILE A 166 18.80 1.51 7.94
N LYS A 167 19.75 1.00 7.15
CA LYS A 167 21.04 1.67 6.88
C LYS A 167 20.89 3.00 6.16
N TYR A 168 19.86 3.15 5.31
CA TYR A 168 19.56 4.40 4.64
C TYR A 168 18.95 5.41 5.63
N LEU A 169 17.86 5.04 6.30
CA LEU A 169 17.07 5.94 7.16
C LEU A 169 17.81 6.37 8.44
N ARG A 170 18.72 5.53 8.95
CA ARG A 170 19.53 5.86 10.13
C ARG A 170 20.45 7.07 9.94
N ASN A 171 20.79 7.42 8.71
CA ASN A 171 21.60 8.61 8.45
C ASN A 171 20.84 9.90 8.74
N GLU A 172 19.51 9.81 8.90
CA GLU A 172 18.62 10.93 9.16
C GLU A 172 18.02 10.88 10.57
N PHE A 173 17.45 9.73 10.95
CA PHE A 173 16.75 9.56 12.22
C PHE A 173 16.93 8.13 12.79
N PRO A 174 16.95 7.95 14.12
CA PRO A 174 16.96 6.63 14.73
C PRO A 174 15.82 5.78 14.18
N THR A 175 16.15 4.60 13.63
CA THR A 175 15.19 3.77 12.92
C THR A 175 15.09 2.38 13.55
N VAL A 176 13.87 1.98 13.91
CA VAL A 176 13.58 0.66 14.47
C VAL A 176 12.73 -0.15 13.50
N ALA A 177 13.18 -1.36 13.19
CA ALA A 177 12.38 -2.31 12.44
C ALA A 177 11.33 -2.98 13.33
N PHE A 178 10.11 -3.12 12.83
CA PHE A 178 8.99 -3.57 13.63
C PHE A 178 8.02 -4.43 12.83
N LYS A 179 7.54 -5.48 13.49
CA LYS A 179 6.38 -6.25 13.05
C LYS A 179 5.32 -6.21 14.13
N SER A 180 4.17 -5.64 13.80
CA SER A 180 2.99 -5.69 14.67
C SER A 180 2.44 -7.11 14.78
N SER A 181 1.89 -7.45 15.95
CA SER A 181 1.14 -8.69 16.15
C SER A 181 -0.10 -8.70 15.27
N THR A 182 -0.33 -9.82 14.59
CA THR A 182 -1.53 -10.06 13.77
C THR A 182 -2.55 -10.95 14.48
N GLN A 183 -2.33 -11.23 15.78
CA GLN A 183 -3.23 -12.06 16.58
C GLN A 183 -4.59 -11.41 16.75
N GLN A 184 -5.64 -12.23 16.63
CA GLN A 184 -7.02 -11.77 16.82
C GLN A 184 -7.40 -11.68 18.31
N GLN A 185 -6.65 -12.35 19.20
CA GLN A 185 -6.89 -12.35 20.64
C GLN A 185 -6.83 -10.94 21.24
N ASN A 186 -7.67 -10.66 22.23
CA ASN A 186 -7.77 -9.32 22.83
C ASN A 186 -6.71 -9.04 23.91
N LYS A 187 -6.18 -10.08 24.56
CA LYS A 187 -5.18 -9.99 25.65
C LYS A 187 -4.04 -10.97 25.38
N ASN A 188 -2.90 -10.75 26.05
CA ASN A 188 -1.72 -11.63 26.00
C ASN A 188 -1.13 -11.79 24.60
N LEU A 189 -1.08 -10.70 23.83
CA LEU A 189 -0.45 -10.72 22.52
C LEU A 189 1.00 -11.20 22.64
N LYS A 190 1.36 -12.20 21.83
CA LYS A 190 2.71 -12.78 21.85
C LYS A 190 3.71 -11.79 21.28
N ARG A 191 4.88 -11.73 21.93
CA ARG A 191 6.05 -10.95 21.52
C ARG A 191 7.23 -11.89 21.41
N SER A 192 7.94 -11.80 20.30
CA SER A 192 9.24 -12.44 20.16
C SER A 192 10.30 -11.54 20.79
N ARG A 193 11.22 -12.17 21.54
CA ARG A 193 12.44 -11.53 22.04
C ARG A 193 13.58 -11.58 21.02
N VAL A 194 13.38 -12.29 19.92
CA VAL A 194 14.38 -12.42 18.86
C VAL A 194 14.47 -11.08 18.13
N PRO A 195 15.68 -10.52 17.95
CA PRO A 195 15.88 -9.34 17.13
C PRO A 195 15.36 -9.53 15.70
N VAL A 196 14.94 -8.45 15.05
CA VAL A 196 14.38 -8.50 13.69
C VAL A 196 15.35 -9.13 12.68
N THR A 197 16.63 -8.80 12.75
CA THR A 197 17.65 -9.32 11.84
C THR A 197 17.98 -10.80 12.11
N GLN A 198 17.68 -11.37 13.28
CA GLN A 198 17.78 -12.82 13.52
C GLN A 198 16.43 -13.54 13.36
N ALA A 199 15.36 -12.83 13.02
CA ALA A 199 14.05 -13.43 12.88
C ALA A 199 14.09 -14.44 11.72
N THR A 200 13.85 -15.72 12.05
CA THR A 200 13.66 -16.75 11.03
C THR A 200 12.43 -16.41 10.18
N GLN A 201 12.40 -16.88 8.95
CA GLN A 201 11.23 -16.68 8.08
C GLN A 201 9.94 -17.21 8.74
N GLU A 202 10.01 -18.34 9.44
CA GLU A 202 8.90 -18.89 10.23
C GLU A 202 8.41 -17.93 11.33
N LEU A 203 9.32 -17.19 11.98
CA LEU A 203 8.94 -16.17 12.96
C LEU A 203 8.30 -14.94 12.30
N LEU A 204 8.81 -14.54 11.13
CA LEU A 204 8.24 -13.47 10.30
C LEU A 204 6.92 -13.87 9.64
N GLU A 205 6.61 -15.15 9.52
CA GLU A 205 5.29 -15.64 9.09
C GLU A 205 4.35 -15.87 10.29
N SER A 206 4.90 -16.04 11.50
CA SER A 206 4.12 -16.23 12.72
C SER A 206 3.26 -15.01 13.07
N SER A 207 2.27 -15.17 13.95
CA SER A 207 1.44 -14.03 14.39
C SER A 207 2.07 -13.14 15.48
N ALA A 208 3.29 -13.46 15.93
CA ALA A 208 3.95 -12.75 17.02
C ALA A 208 4.51 -11.39 16.58
N CYS A 209 4.54 -10.44 17.52
CA CYS A 209 5.22 -9.17 17.33
C CYS A 209 6.75 -9.33 17.39
N VAL A 210 7.48 -8.61 16.54
CA VAL A 210 8.96 -8.57 16.50
C VAL A 210 9.42 -7.11 16.54
N GLY A 211 10.55 -6.82 17.19
CA GLY A 211 11.12 -5.46 17.27
C GLY A 211 10.62 -4.60 18.44
N ALA A 212 9.55 -5.03 19.11
CA ALA A 212 9.03 -4.30 20.24
C ALA A 212 10.05 -4.15 21.39
N ASP A 213 10.86 -5.17 21.71
CA ASP A 213 11.84 -5.06 22.81
C ASP A 213 12.87 -3.97 22.54
N CYS A 214 13.32 -3.85 21.29
CA CYS A 214 14.22 -2.78 20.85
C CYS A 214 13.60 -1.40 21.06
N LEU A 215 12.35 -1.21 20.63
CA LEU A 215 11.64 0.06 20.78
C LEU A 215 11.43 0.44 22.26
N MET A 216 11.04 -0.53 23.11
CA MET A 216 10.86 -0.27 24.55
C MET A 216 12.19 0.04 25.26
N LYS A 217 13.30 -0.61 24.88
CA LYS A 217 14.63 -0.28 25.40
C LYS A 217 15.04 1.13 25.01
N LEU A 218 14.87 1.50 23.74
CA LEU A 218 15.18 2.84 23.24
C LEU A 218 14.39 3.92 23.99
N LEU A 219 13.08 3.75 24.16
CA LEU A 219 12.24 4.68 24.92
C LEU A 219 12.61 4.70 26.42
N GLY A 220 12.93 3.55 27.00
CA GLY A 220 13.34 3.44 28.40
C GLY A 220 14.73 4.03 28.68
N ASN A 221 15.64 4.03 27.72
CA ASN A 221 16.94 4.70 27.80
C ASN A 221 16.76 6.22 27.71
N TYR A 222 15.93 6.68 26.78
CA TYR A 222 15.57 8.10 26.66
C TYR A 222 14.96 8.65 27.97
N CYS A 223 14.07 7.87 28.60
CA CYS A 223 13.46 8.21 29.90
C CYS A 223 14.48 8.31 31.04
N ARG A 224 15.60 7.57 30.98
CA ARG A 224 16.65 7.57 32.02
C ARG A 224 17.67 8.68 31.85
N ASN A 225 17.98 9.06 30.60
CA ASN A 225 18.99 10.08 30.28
C ASN A 225 18.49 11.51 30.49
N GLN A 226 17.17 11.70 30.55
CA GLN A 226 16.55 12.99 30.86
C GLN A 226 16.01 12.89 32.28
N ASP A 227 16.70 13.48 33.27
CA ASP A 227 16.34 13.57 34.71
C ASP A 227 14.99 14.29 34.98
N ILE A 228 14.10 14.40 34.00
CA ILE A 228 13.16 15.51 33.87
C ILE A 228 11.69 15.12 34.09
N ARG A 229 11.28 13.84 34.01
CA ARG A 229 9.88 13.45 34.32
C ARG A 229 9.74 12.02 34.85
N THR A 230 8.77 11.80 35.72
CA THR A 230 8.34 10.46 36.17
C THR A 230 7.72 9.62 35.06
N ALA A 231 7.26 10.25 33.97
CA ALA A 231 6.77 9.57 32.77
C ALA A 231 6.99 10.43 31.50
N ILE A 232 7.32 9.77 30.39
CA ILE A 232 7.41 10.35 29.04
C ILE A 232 6.12 10.12 28.25
N SER A 233 5.74 11.12 27.45
CA SER A 233 4.65 11.02 26.48
C SER A 233 5.20 10.83 25.08
N VAL A 234 4.72 9.81 24.37
CA VAL A 234 5.23 9.43 23.06
C VAL A 234 4.10 9.48 22.04
N GLY A 235 4.20 10.37 21.05
CA GLY A 235 3.21 10.51 19.98
C GLY A 235 3.47 9.54 18.83
N VAL A 236 2.45 8.80 18.38
CA VAL A 236 2.57 7.88 17.22
C VAL A 236 1.90 8.50 16.00
N VAL A 237 2.70 8.85 14.99
CA VAL A 237 2.25 9.56 13.78
C VAL A 237 2.59 8.77 12.51
N GLY A 238 1.98 9.15 11.39
CA GLY A 238 2.22 8.51 10.08
C GLY A 238 0.94 8.31 9.27
N PHE A 239 1.11 7.84 8.03
CA PHE A 239 0.04 7.65 7.06
C PHE A 239 -1.08 6.70 7.57
N PRO A 240 -2.32 6.80 7.06
CA PRO A 240 -3.35 5.81 7.32
C PRO A 240 -2.86 4.39 6.99
N ASN A 241 -3.31 3.38 7.76
CA ASN A 241 -3.07 1.96 7.50
C ASN A 241 -1.59 1.49 7.45
N VAL A 242 -0.62 2.33 7.83
CA VAL A 242 0.78 1.89 8.05
C VAL A 242 0.93 0.98 9.28
N GLY A 243 -0.07 0.95 10.17
CA GLY A 243 -0.13 0.06 11.34
C GLY A 243 0.11 0.72 12.69
N LYS A 244 -0.10 2.04 12.83
CA LYS A 244 0.04 2.80 14.08
C LYS A 244 -0.68 2.16 15.29
N SER A 245 -1.99 2.00 15.20
CA SER A 245 -2.79 1.41 16.29
C SER A 245 -2.46 -0.06 16.55
N SER A 246 -2.01 -0.80 15.51
CA SER A 246 -1.51 -2.19 15.67
C SER A 246 -0.17 -2.24 16.41
N LEU A 247 0.70 -1.26 16.17
CA LEU A 247 1.97 -1.11 16.88
C LEU A 247 1.72 -0.82 18.36
N ILE A 248 0.80 0.10 18.68
CA ILE A 248 0.42 0.42 20.07
C ILE A 248 -0.11 -0.81 20.79
N ASN A 249 -1.03 -1.55 20.17
CA ASN A 249 -1.57 -2.79 20.73
C ASN A 249 -0.48 -3.84 20.97
N SER A 250 0.48 -3.95 20.04
CA SER A 250 1.60 -4.88 20.15
C SER A 250 2.54 -4.53 21.30
N LEU A 251 2.82 -3.24 21.49
CA LEU A 251 3.60 -2.74 22.62
C LEU A 251 2.86 -2.95 23.95
N LYS A 252 1.54 -2.69 23.98
CA LYS A 252 0.71 -2.87 25.18
C LYS A 252 0.46 -4.35 25.52
N ARG A 253 0.61 -5.24 24.54
CA ARG A 253 0.26 -6.67 24.60
C ARG A 253 -1.23 -6.95 24.81
N SER A 254 -2.08 -5.98 24.48
CA SER A 254 -3.54 -6.07 24.49
C SER A 254 -4.15 -5.12 23.47
N ARG A 255 -5.39 -5.37 23.05
CA ARG A 255 -6.12 -4.52 22.11
C ARG A 255 -6.72 -3.30 22.84
N ALA A 256 -5.90 -2.26 23.01
CA ALA A 256 -6.30 -0.98 23.58
C ALA A 256 -6.95 -0.06 22.51
N CYS A 257 -6.43 -0.08 21.29
CA CYS A 257 -6.93 0.71 20.17
C CYS A 257 -7.69 -0.17 19.16
N ASN A 258 -8.73 0.38 18.54
CA ASN A 258 -9.40 -0.27 17.43
C ASN A 258 -8.50 -0.30 16.19
N VAL A 259 -8.46 -1.44 15.50
CA VAL A 259 -7.63 -1.65 14.31
C VAL A 259 -8.50 -2.15 13.16
N GLY A 260 -8.23 -1.69 11.96
CA GLY A 260 -8.90 -2.13 10.73
C GLY A 260 -8.09 -1.73 9.50
N ALA A 261 -8.34 -2.42 8.38
CA ALA A 261 -7.68 -2.14 7.10
C ALA A 261 -8.27 -0.91 6.38
N THR A 262 -9.42 -0.42 6.83
CA THR A 262 -10.09 0.75 6.26
C THR A 262 -9.53 2.03 6.87
N PRO A 263 -9.17 3.04 6.06
CA PRO A 263 -8.73 4.34 6.59
C PRO A 263 -9.86 5.03 7.39
N GLY A 264 -9.45 5.82 8.39
CA GLY A 264 -10.38 6.59 9.24
C GLY A 264 -10.98 5.81 10.43
N VAL A 265 -10.39 4.68 10.81
CA VAL A 265 -10.73 3.94 12.04
C VAL A 265 -10.39 4.78 13.28
N THR A 266 -9.17 5.30 13.34
CA THR A 266 -8.74 6.22 14.41
C THR A 266 -9.09 7.65 14.00
N LYS A 267 -10.09 8.25 14.68
CA LYS A 267 -10.60 9.59 14.36
C LYS A 267 -10.13 10.68 15.32
N CYS A 268 -9.88 10.32 16.57
CA CYS A 268 -9.51 11.24 17.63
C CYS A 268 -8.23 10.76 18.30
N LEU A 269 -7.46 11.70 18.83
CA LEU A 269 -6.32 11.41 19.72
C LEU A 269 -6.76 10.54 20.91
N GLN A 270 -6.02 9.48 21.19
CA GLN A 270 -6.27 8.59 22.34
C GLN A 270 -4.98 8.36 23.12
N GLU A 271 -5.06 8.37 24.45
CA GLU A 271 -3.92 8.09 25.33
C GLU A 271 -3.96 6.63 25.81
N VAL A 272 -2.85 5.92 25.62
CA VAL A 272 -2.67 4.53 26.04
C VAL A 272 -1.45 4.44 26.95
N HIS A 273 -1.67 4.07 28.21
CA HIS A 273 -0.60 3.86 29.17
C HIS A 273 0.05 2.49 28.94
N LEU A 274 1.33 2.44 28.57
CA LEU A 274 2.05 1.17 28.45
C LEU A 274 2.46 0.64 29.81
N ASP A 275 3.18 1.46 30.56
CA ASP A 275 3.64 1.21 31.92
C ASP A 275 3.54 2.49 32.77
N LYS A 276 4.24 2.55 33.90
CA LYS A 276 4.24 3.72 34.80
C LYS A 276 5.01 4.92 34.25
N HIS A 277 5.95 4.69 33.32
CA HIS A 277 6.90 5.69 32.83
C HIS A 277 6.65 6.07 31.37
N ILE A 278 5.85 5.31 30.60
CA ILE A 278 5.65 5.52 29.17
C ILE A 278 4.15 5.57 28.84
N LYS A 279 3.74 6.71 28.28
CA LYS A 279 2.41 6.95 27.73
C LYS A 279 2.49 7.07 26.21
N LEU A 280 1.64 6.37 25.47
CA LEU A 280 1.54 6.52 24.02
C LEU A 280 0.30 7.33 23.65
N LEU A 281 0.44 8.20 22.65
CA LEU A 281 -0.65 8.94 22.05
C LEU A 281 -0.93 8.39 20.63
N ASP A 282 -2.08 7.73 20.45
CA ASP A 282 -2.54 7.25 19.14
C ASP A 282 -3.18 8.40 18.36
N CYS A 283 -2.57 8.76 17.24
CA CYS A 283 -3.00 9.88 16.42
C CYS A 283 -3.77 9.38 15.19
N PRO A 284 -4.78 10.12 14.71
CA PRO A 284 -5.39 9.81 13.43
C PRO A 284 -4.33 9.83 12.32
N GLY A 285 -4.55 9.06 11.24
CA GLY A 285 -3.61 9.03 10.12
C GLY A 285 -3.51 10.38 9.43
N ILE A 286 -2.28 10.85 9.22
CA ILE A 286 -2.03 12.16 8.61
C ILE A 286 -1.76 11.95 7.13
N VAL A 287 -2.51 12.66 6.29
CA VAL A 287 -2.29 12.73 4.85
C VAL A 287 -2.15 14.20 4.48
N MET A 288 -0.91 14.67 4.41
CA MET A 288 -0.65 16.02 3.91
C MET A 288 -0.70 16.01 2.39
N ALA A 289 -1.22 17.11 1.81
CA ALA A 289 -1.29 17.28 0.36
C ALA A 289 0.13 17.36 -0.20
N THR A 290 0.65 16.22 -0.64
CA THR A 290 1.83 16.15 -1.50
C THR A 290 1.34 16.13 -2.94
N SER A 291 2.19 16.56 -3.89
CA SER A 291 1.93 16.55 -5.34
C SER A 291 1.88 15.13 -5.94
N THR A 292 1.43 14.15 -5.16
CA THR A 292 1.36 12.75 -5.57
C THR A 292 0.07 12.48 -6.32
N SER A 293 0.16 11.70 -7.41
CA SER A 293 -1.00 11.20 -8.14
C SER A 293 -2.01 10.48 -7.23
N ASP A 294 -3.30 10.63 -7.53
CA ASP A 294 -4.41 9.94 -6.86
C ASP A 294 -4.18 8.43 -6.72
N ALA A 295 -3.60 7.81 -7.75
CA ALA A 295 -3.26 6.38 -7.73
C ALA A 295 -2.24 6.05 -6.63
N ALA A 296 -1.25 6.92 -6.38
CA ALA A 296 -0.27 6.70 -5.31
C ALA A 296 -0.92 6.81 -3.93
N MET A 297 -1.83 7.75 -3.72
CA MET A 297 -2.58 7.86 -2.45
C MET A 297 -3.46 6.64 -2.18
N ILE A 298 -4.10 6.10 -3.23
CA ILE A 298 -4.89 4.87 -3.14
C ILE A 298 -4.01 3.68 -2.77
N LEU A 299 -2.86 3.52 -3.43
CA LEU A 299 -1.93 2.41 -3.17
C LEU A 299 -1.23 2.48 -1.82
N ARG A 300 -1.14 3.68 -1.24
CA ARG A 300 -0.73 3.90 0.16
C ARG A 300 -1.89 3.72 1.15
N ASN A 301 -3.03 3.18 0.72
CA ASN A 301 -4.20 2.87 1.53
C ASN A 301 -4.82 4.08 2.25
N CYS A 302 -4.72 5.27 1.65
CA CYS A 302 -5.31 6.49 2.22
C CYS A 302 -6.82 6.61 1.93
N VAL A 303 -7.33 5.87 0.94
CA VAL A 303 -8.73 5.94 0.49
C VAL A 303 -9.42 4.60 0.70
N LYS A 304 -10.72 4.64 1.01
CA LYS A 304 -11.55 3.44 1.14
C LYS A 304 -11.79 2.83 -0.24
N ILE A 305 -11.38 1.58 -0.45
CA ILE A 305 -11.47 0.87 -1.73
C ILE A 305 -12.92 0.75 -2.19
N GLU A 306 -13.85 0.60 -1.24
CA GLU A 306 -15.27 0.45 -1.51
C GLU A 306 -15.85 1.68 -2.21
N GLN A 307 -15.37 2.88 -1.82
CA GLN A 307 -15.83 4.18 -2.30
C GLN A 307 -15.14 4.64 -3.59
N LEU A 308 -14.18 3.87 -4.10
CA LEU A 308 -13.52 4.20 -5.37
C LEU A 308 -14.51 4.12 -6.54
N VAL A 309 -14.56 5.22 -7.29
CA VAL A 309 -15.37 5.39 -8.50
C VAL A 309 -14.73 4.65 -9.67
N ASP A 310 -13.42 4.83 -9.87
CA ASP A 310 -12.64 4.12 -10.89
C ASP A 310 -11.46 3.39 -10.24
N PRO A 311 -11.54 2.04 -10.10
CA PRO A 311 -10.48 1.23 -9.52
C PRO A 311 -9.41 0.80 -10.54
N VAL A 312 -9.55 1.10 -11.84
CA VAL A 312 -8.64 0.59 -12.88
C VAL A 312 -7.27 1.28 -12.88
N PRO A 313 -7.15 2.62 -12.83
CA PRO A 313 -5.84 3.29 -12.87
C PRO A 313 -4.89 2.89 -11.72
N PRO A 314 -5.37 2.72 -10.46
CA PRO A 314 -4.54 2.17 -9.38
C PRO A 314 -4.02 0.76 -9.67
N VAL A 315 -4.84 -0.11 -10.28
CA VAL A 315 -4.42 -1.47 -10.66
C VAL A 315 -3.38 -1.41 -11.78
N GLU A 316 -3.56 -0.55 -12.77
CA GLU A 316 -2.54 -0.37 -13.82
C GLU A 316 -1.20 0.06 -13.22
N ALA A 317 -1.23 0.94 -12.23
CA ALA A 317 -0.02 1.35 -11.51
C ALA A 317 0.59 0.22 -10.67
N ILE A 318 -0.19 -0.77 -10.20
CA ILE A 318 0.34 -2.02 -9.59
C ILE A 318 1.03 -2.87 -10.65
N LEU A 319 0.36 -3.11 -11.78
CA LEU A 319 0.88 -3.95 -12.86
C LEU A 319 2.19 -3.40 -13.44
N ARG A 320 2.36 -2.07 -13.48
CA ARG A 320 3.63 -1.43 -13.88
C ARG A 320 4.78 -1.62 -12.87
N ARG A 321 4.46 -1.89 -11.60
CA ARG A 321 5.42 -2.03 -10.51
C ARG A 321 5.83 -3.47 -10.22
N CYS A 322 4.94 -4.42 -10.48
CA CYS A 322 5.15 -5.83 -10.19
C CYS A 322 5.71 -6.57 -11.41
N ASN A 323 6.38 -7.70 -11.15
CA ASN A 323 6.77 -8.61 -12.22
C ASN A 323 5.53 -9.29 -12.82
N LYS A 324 5.34 -9.15 -14.13
CA LYS A 324 4.22 -9.72 -14.87
C LYS A 324 4.09 -11.24 -14.66
N ALA A 325 5.20 -11.98 -14.68
CA ALA A 325 5.18 -13.43 -14.51
C ALA A 325 4.68 -13.83 -13.11
N GLN A 326 5.10 -13.11 -12.07
CA GLN A 326 4.63 -13.34 -10.70
C GLN A 326 3.13 -13.05 -10.55
N ILE A 327 2.63 -12.00 -11.19
CA ILE A 327 1.19 -11.66 -11.20
C ILE A 327 0.38 -12.75 -11.94
N MET A 328 0.88 -13.22 -13.09
CA MET A 328 0.23 -14.29 -13.85
C MET A 328 0.14 -15.58 -13.04
N ASP A 329 1.23 -15.98 -12.38
CA ASP A 329 1.29 -17.17 -11.54
C ASP A 329 0.39 -17.03 -10.30
N HIS A 330 0.51 -15.92 -9.55
CA HIS A 330 -0.29 -15.64 -8.35
C HIS A 330 -1.79 -15.71 -8.62
N TYR A 331 -2.23 -15.14 -9.75
CA TYR A 331 -3.65 -15.14 -10.12
C TYR A 331 -4.05 -16.34 -10.99
N GLY A 332 -3.11 -17.14 -11.48
CA GLY A 332 -3.33 -18.23 -12.43
C GLY A 332 -4.01 -17.78 -13.72
N ILE A 333 -3.60 -16.66 -14.28
CA ILE A 333 -4.17 -16.10 -15.52
C ILE A 333 -3.19 -16.24 -16.69
N PRO A 334 -3.70 -16.36 -17.93
CA PRO A 334 -2.84 -16.37 -19.11
C PRO A 334 -2.19 -15.00 -19.33
N ASP A 335 -1.31 -14.93 -20.32
CA ASP A 335 -0.65 -13.69 -20.70
C ASP A 335 -1.68 -12.60 -21.07
N PHE A 336 -1.36 -11.35 -20.74
CA PHE A 336 -2.22 -10.19 -20.98
C PHE A 336 -1.40 -8.98 -21.40
N GLN A 337 -1.95 -8.08 -22.20
CA GLN A 337 -1.26 -6.87 -22.66
C GLN A 337 -1.71 -5.62 -21.91
N THR A 338 -2.99 -5.54 -21.55
CA THR A 338 -3.57 -4.35 -20.93
C THR A 338 -4.14 -4.64 -19.55
N ALA A 339 -4.26 -3.60 -18.71
CA ALA A 339 -4.91 -3.73 -17.40
C ALA A 339 -6.38 -4.15 -17.53
N HIS A 340 -7.09 -3.70 -18.56
CA HIS A 340 -8.47 -4.11 -18.82
C HIS A 340 -8.58 -5.59 -19.18
N GLU A 341 -7.67 -6.11 -20.00
CA GLU A 341 -7.60 -7.52 -20.35
C GLU A 341 -7.29 -8.39 -19.13
N PHE A 342 -6.28 -7.99 -18.35
CA PHE A 342 -5.95 -8.61 -17.06
C PHE A 342 -7.18 -8.71 -16.15
N LEU A 343 -7.89 -7.59 -15.96
CA LEU A 343 -9.07 -7.53 -15.11
C LEU A 343 -10.23 -8.37 -15.66
N ALA A 344 -10.41 -8.42 -16.98
CA ALA A 344 -11.44 -9.25 -17.60
C ALA A 344 -11.16 -10.74 -17.42
N LEU A 345 -9.91 -11.18 -17.61
CA LEU A 345 -9.48 -12.56 -17.37
C LEU A 345 -9.63 -12.94 -15.89
N LEU A 346 -9.19 -12.05 -14.98
CA LEU A 346 -9.33 -12.26 -13.55
C LEU A 346 -10.80 -12.32 -13.10
N ALA A 347 -11.65 -11.44 -13.64
CA ALA A 347 -13.08 -11.42 -13.35
C ALA A 347 -13.75 -12.74 -13.76
N ARG A 348 -13.42 -13.26 -14.96
CA ARG A 348 -13.91 -14.57 -15.42
C ARG A 348 -13.46 -15.70 -14.50
N ARG A 349 -12.18 -15.72 -14.13
CA ARG A 349 -11.61 -16.74 -13.25
C ARG A 349 -12.22 -16.71 -11.84
N GLN A 350 -12.51 -15.53 -11.31
CA GLN A 350 -13.14 -15.34 -9.99
C GLN A 350 -14.67 -15.46 -10.01
N GLY A 351 -15.30 -15.72 -11.17
CA GLY A 351 -16.76 -15.75 -11.30
C GLY A 351 -17.44 -14.40 -11.09
N LYS A 352 -16.70 -13.29 -11.18
CA LYS A 352 -17.22 -11.92 -11.01
C LYS A 352 -17.79 -11.43 -12.34
N LEU A 353 -19.06 -11.74 -12.58
CA LEU A 353 -19.77 -11.39 -13.81
C LEU A 353 -20.88 -10.35 -13.54
N LYS A 354 -21.05 -9.42 -14.48
CA LYS A 354 -22.21 -8.53 -14.60
C LYS A 354 -23.37 -9.32 -15.24
N LYS A 355 -24.56 -8.72 -15.23
CA LYS A 355 -25.74 -9.29 -15.93
C LYS A 355 -25.40 -9.53 -17.41
N GLY A 356 -25.81 -10.67 -17.94
CA GLY A 356 -25.48 -11.09 -19.31
C GLY A 356 -24.13 -11.81 -19.47
N GLY A 357 -23.47 -12.20 -18.38
CA GLY A 357 -22.23 -13.00 -18.43
C GLY A 357 -20.98 -12.21 -18.80
N LEU A 358 -21.07 -10.88 -18.82
CA LEU A 358 -19.93 -10.00 -19.07
C LEU A 358 -19.02 -9.92 -17.83
N PRO A 359 -17.68 -9.91 -17.98
CA PRO A 359 -16.77 -9.79 -16.84
C PRO A 359 -16.92 -8.45 -16.10
N ASP A 360 -16.96 -8.50 -14.77
CA ASP A 360 -17.03 -7.34 -13.89
C ASP A 360 -15.61 -6.86 -13.53
N THR A 361 -15.03 -6.01 -14.39
CA THR A 361 -13.68 -5.44 -14.22
C THR A 361 -13.53 -4.65 -12.93
N ASP A 362 -14.59 -3.96 -12.48
CA ASP A 362 -14.52 -3.05 -11.33
C ASP A 362 -14.43 -3.86 -10.03
N LYS A 363 -15.22 -4.94 -9.91
CA LYS A 363 -15.12 -5.86 -8.77
C LYS A 363 -13.83 -6.67 -8.77
N ALA A 364 -13.31 -7.02 -9.95
CA ALA A 364 -11.99 -7.64 -10.05
C ALA A 364 -10.90 -6.66 -9.59
N ALA A 365 -10.95 -5.41 -10.03
CA ALA A 365 -9.99 -4.38 -9.66
C ALA A 365 -9.99 -4.09 -8.16
N LYS A 366 -11.18 -3.93 -7.54
CA LYS A 366 -11.29 -3.80 -6.08
C LYS A 366 -10.70 -5.00 -5.32
N SER A 367 -10.80 -6.21 -5.89
CA SER A 367 -10.14 -7.40 -5.35
C SER A 367 -8.63 -7.27 -5.35
N VAL A 368 -8.06 -6.85 -6.48
CA VAL A 368 -6.61 -6.69 -6.65
C VAL A 368 -6.09 -5.64 -5.68
N LEU A 369 -6.84 -4.54 -5.50
CA LEU A 369 -6.50 -3.52 -4.51
C LEU A 369 -6.56 -4.05 -3.07
N MET A 370 -7.53 -4.90 -2.73
CA MET A 370 -7.57 -5.55 -1.41
C MET A 370 -6.39 -6.53 -1.22
N ASP A 371 -6.00 -7.25 -2.27
CA ASP A 371 -4.84 -8.15 -2.25
C ASP A 371 -3.54 -7.36 -2.03
N TRP A 372 -3.42 -6.19 -2.68
CA TRP A 372 -2.32 -5.24 -2.50
C TRP A 372 -2.24 -4.70 -1.06
N THR A 373 -3.36 -4.21 -0.52
CA THR A 373 -3.43 -3.70 0.85
C THR A 373 -3.07 -4.79 1.87
N GLY A 374 -3.54 -6.01 1.63
CA GLY A 374 -3.30 -7.18 2.49
C GLY A 374 -1.92 -7.81 2.35
N GLY A 375 -1.06 -7.32 1.45
CA GLY A 375 0.29 -7.87 1.26
C GLY A 375 0.34 -9.22 0.55
N ARG A 376 -0.74 -9.64 -0.13
CA ARG A 376 -0.74 -10.87 -0.95
C ARG A 376 0.04 -10.67 -2.25
N ILE A 377 0.02 -9.46 -2.78
CA ILE A 377 0.90 -9.06 -3.88
C ILE A 377 2.22 -8.60 -3.28
N SER A 378 3.31 -9.31 -3.60
CA SER A 378 4.65 -8.92 -3.18
C SER A 378 5.10 -7.67 -3.94
N TYR A 379 5.46 -6.64 -3.19
CA TYR A 379 6.02 -5.40 -3.71
C TYR A 379 6.82 -4.70 -2.62
N PHE A 380 8.00 -4.21 -2.99
CA PHE A 380 8.84 -3.36 -2.16
C PHE A 380 9.70 -2.46 -3.04
N THR A 381 10.17 -1.36 -2.45
CA THR A 381 11.09 -0.41 -3.07
C THR A 381 12.51 -0.64 -2.55
N HIS A 382 13.50 -0.20 -3.31
CA HIS A 382 14.89 -0.17 -2.88
C HIS A 382 15.26 1.24 -2.41
N PRO A 383 16.13 1.37 -1.39
CA PRO A 383 16.64 2.68 -1.01
C PRO A 383 17.45 3.29 -2.17
N PRO A 384 17.39 4.62 -2.36
CA PRO A 384 18.25 5.31 -3.32
C PRO A 384 19.73 5.05 -3.07
N GLU A 385 20.53 4.96 -4.14
CA GLU A 385 21.99 4.76 -4.04
C GLU A 385 22.70 5.97 -3.43
N THR A 386 22.21 7.18 -3.71
CA THR A 386 22.73 8.43 -3.18
C THR A 386 21.88 8.90 -2.01
N HIS A 387 22.51 9.12 -0.86
CA HIS A 387 21.85 9.67 0.31
C HIS A 387 22.04 11.19 0.38
N THR A 388 20.98 11.95 0.09
CA THR A 388 20.93 13.40 0.32
C THR A 388 20.06 13.68 1.53
N LEU A 389 20.60 14.36 2.54
CA LEU A 389 19.83 14.75 3.72
C LEU A 389 18.65 15.65 3.31
N PRO A 390 17.45 15.45 3.88
CA PRO A 390 16.35 16.38 3.66
C PRO A 390 16.70 17.78 4.13
N THR A 391 16.12 18.79 3.49
CA THR A 391 16.41 20.22 3.76
C THR A 391 16.11 20.65 5.20
N HIS A 392 15.31 19.88 5.93
CA HIS A 392 14.93 20.15 7.31
C HIS A 392 15.70 19.34 8.35
N VAL A 393 16.64 18.49 7.91
CA VAL A 393 17.50 17.69 8.78
C VAL A 393 18.95 18.13 8.58
N ASN A 394 19.51 18.80 9.57
CA ASN A 394 20.92 19.21 9.58
C ASN A 394 21.77 18.20 10.35
N ALA A 395 23.05 18.07 9.98
CA ALA A 395 23.98 17.13 10.61
C ALA A 395 24.11 17.30 12.14
N GLU A 396 23.96 18.54 12.63
CA GLU A 396 23.95 18.86 14.07
C GLU A 396 22.77 18.20 14.81
N ILE A 397 21.58 18.22 14.20
CA ILE A 397 20.36 17.61 14.77
C ILE A 397 20.53 16.09 14.84
N VAL A 398 21.12 15.49 13.79
CA VAL A 398 21.43 14.04 13.77
C VAL A 398 22.45 13.67 14.85
N ALA A 399 23.49 14.50 15.03
CA ALA A 399 24.51 14.28 16.06
C ALA A 399 23.93 14.41 17.49
N GLU A 400 23.06 15.39 17.73
CA GLU A 400 22.38 15.56 19.02
C GLU A 400 21.42 14.40 19.32
N MET A 401 20.64 13.98 18.32
CA MET A 401 19.81 12.78 18.43
C MET A 401 20.63 11.54 18.74
N GLY A 402 21.84 11.47 18.20
CA GLY A 402 22.73 10.36 18.44
C GLY A 402 23.23 10.20 19.85
N LYS A 403 23.53 11.32 20.49
CA LYS A 403 23.85 11.33 21.91
C LYS A 403 22.64 10.94 22.76
N ALA A 404 21.43 11.31 22.33
CA ALA A 404 20.21 11.06 23.10
C ALA A 404 19.76 9.59 23.10
N PHE A 405 19.98 8.85 22.01
CA PHE A 405 19.49 7.48 21.86
C PHE A 405 20.55 6.40 21.87
N ASP A 406 21.83 6.76 22.04
CA ASP A 406 22.97 5.82 21.99
C ASP A 406 22.93 4.98 20.70
N TRP A 407 23.37 5.60 19.58
CA TRP A 407 23.42 4.93 18.28
C TRP A 407 24.16 3.60 18.34
N ASP A 408 25.21 3.50 19.16
CA ASP A 408 26.04 2.31 19.23
C ASP A 408 25.27 1.16 19.92
N GLU A 409 24.47 1.43 20.94
CA GLU A 409 23.58 0.41 21.55
C GLU A 409 22.43 0.02 20.60
N LEU A 410 21.88 0.96 19.83
CA LEU A 410 20.87 0.66 18.81
C LEU A 410 21.47 -0.15 17.64
N GLU A 411 22.68 0.21 17.21
CA GLU A 411 23.41 -0.49 16.16
C GLU A 411 23.81 -1.87 16.65
N LYS A 412 24.30 -2.00 17.88
CA LYS A 412 24.58 -3.28 18.54
C LYS A 412 23.32 -4.13 18.72
N GLY A 413 22.17 -3.54 19.06
CA GLY A 413 20.88 -4.23 19.04
C GLY A 413 20.48 -4.75 17.65
N ASN A 414 20.89 -4.03 16.59
CA ASN A 414 20.72 -4.43 15.19
C ASN A 414 21.84 -5.36 14.66
N LEU A 415 23.07 -5.33 15.23
CA LEU A 415 24.34 -5.99 14.83
C LEU A 415 24.74 -7.23 15.65
N GLU A 416 24.49 -7.31 16.96
CA GLU A 416 24.52 -8.58 17.71
C GLU A 416 23.53 -9.56 17.09
N ALA A 417 22.54 -9.01 16.39
CA ALA A 417 21.63 -9.72 15.54
C ALA A 417 22.20 -10.12 14.14
N LEU A 418 23.45 -9.74 13.81
CA LEU A 418 24.18 -10.10 12.59
C LEU A 418 25.33 -11.12 12.84
N ALA A 419 25.91 -11.19 14.03
CA ALA A 419 27.04 -12.08 14.34
C ALA A 419 26.67 -13.60 14.45
N GLY A 420 25.42 -13.97 14.15
CA GLY A 420 24.99 -15.37 14.09
C GLY A 420 25.35 -16.11 12.81
N ASN A 421 25.83 -15.43 11.77
CA ASN A 421 26.22 -16.04 10.50
C ASN A 421 27.64 -15.60 10.11
N LEU A 422 28.63 -16.40 10.49
CA LEU A 422 29.93 -16.40 9.83
C LEU A 422 29.87 -17.34 8.62
N VAL A 423 30.30 -16.78 7.49
CA VAL A 423 30.79 -17.41 6.25
C VAL A 423 29.74 -17.99 5.29
N TYR A 424 29.49 -17.28 4.18
CA TYR A 424 29.87 -17.75 2.84
C TYR A 424 30.33 -16.55 2.01
N THR A 425 31.65 -16.38 1.91
CA THR A 425 32.27 -15.63 0.83
C THR A 425 32.05 -16.40 -0.47
N CYS A 426 31.51 -15.73 -1.47
CA CYS A 426 31.56 -16.16 -2.86
C CYS A 426 33.03 -16.43 -3.21
N SER A 427 33.37 -17.65 -3.64
CA SER A 427 34.67 -17.95 -4.23
C SER A 427 34.47 -18.25 -5.70
N ASP A 428 35.32 -17.60 -6.47
CA ASP A 428 35.46 -17.66 -7.90
C ASP A 428 35.78 -19.08 -8.40
N ILE A 429 35.22 -19.36 -9.58
CA ILE A 429 35.79 -20.08 -10.73
C ILE A 429 36.84 -21.16 -10.43
N ASP A 430 36.45 -22.39 -10.76
CA ASP A 430 37.24 -23.60 -10.96
C ASP A 430 38.67 -23.37 -11.51
N THR A 431 39.67 -23.94 -10.83
CA THR A 431 40.72 -24.74 -11.48
C THR A 431 41.48 -25.59 -10.45
N THR A 432 41.28 -26.91 -10.56
CA THR A 432 42.20 -28.04 -10.28
C THR A 432 43.47 -27.81 -9.45
N GLN A 433 43.69 -28.65 -8.42
CA GLN A 433 44.83 -29.60 -8.27
C GLN A 433 44.91 -30.19 -6.84
N LEU A 434 45.40 -31.44 -6.76
CA LEU A 434 45.47 -32.30 -5.58
C LEU A 434 46.47 -31.84 -4.50
N LYS A 435 46.17 -32.10 -3.22
CA LYS A 435 46.93 -32.98 -2.29
C LYS A 435 46.50 -32.84 -0.81
N ASN A 436 46.30 -33.98 -0.15
CA ASN A 436 46.28 -34.21 1.30
C ASN A 436 47.74 -34.28 1.86
N PRO A 437 48.02 -34.51 3.18
CA PRO A 437 47.24 -34.31 4.43
C PRO A 437 48.10 -33.71 5.60
N LYS A 438 47.48 -33.47 6.79
CA LYS A 438 47.91 -33.91 8.16
C LYS A 438 47.68 -32.89 9.32
N THR A 439 46.84 -33.33 10.27
CA THR A 439 46.95 -33.30 11.76
C THR A 439 47.35 -32.02 12.52
N LYS A 440 46.52 -31.55 13.47
CA LYS A 440 46.57 -31.90 14.92
C LYS A 440 45.52 -31.13 15.75
N SER A 441 45.11 -31.82 16.82
CA SER A 441 44.20 -31.52 17.94
C SER A 441 44.36 -30.20 18.69
N SER A 442 43.25 -29.66 19.21
CA SER A 442 43.14 -29.23 20.62
C SER A 442 41.69 -29.19 21.09
N SER A 443 41.49 -29.69 22.30
CA SER A 443 40.27 -30.04 23.02
C SER A 443 39.50 -28.85 23.61
N ALA A 444 38.17 -28.87 23.51
CA ALA A 444 37.26 -28.16 24.41
C ALA A 444 36.09 -29.10 24.78
N THR A 445 35.88 -29.28 26.07
CA THR A 445 34.86 -30.15 26.68
C THR A 445 33.47 -29.53 26.56
N GLU A 446 32.61 -30.08 25.69
CA GLU A 446 31.18 -29.77 25.60
C GLU A 446 30.34 -30.66 26.52
N ALA A 447 29.36 -30.06 27.19
CA ALA A 447 28.35 -30.75 27.98
C ALA A 447 27.42 -31.58 27.07
N VAL A 448 27.53 -32.91 27.15
CA VAL A 448 26.85 -33.84 26.23
C VAL A 448 25.40 -34.06 26.65
N GLY A 449 24.46 -33.44 25.92
CA GLY A 449 23.07 -33.89 25.85
C GLY A 449 22.96 -35.27 25.17
N PRO A 450 21.85 -36.01 25.35
CA PRO A 450 21.72 -37.36 24.80
C PRO A 450 21.85 -37.35 23.27
N LYS A 451 22.88 -38.02 22.76
CA LYS A 451 23.24 -38.09 21.34
C LYS A 451 22.09 -38.65 20.48
N PRO A 452 21.98 -38.23 19.21
CA PRO A 452 21.06 -38.86 18.25
C PRO A 452 21.38 -40.35 18.10
N VAL A 453 20.38 -41.12 17.66
CA VAL A 453 20.52 -42.57 17.46
C VAL A 453 21.52 -42.80 16.31
N ASP A 454 22.60 -43.55 16.57
CA ASP A 454 23.55 -43.92 15.54
C ASP A 454 22.90 -44.95 14.62
N LEU A 455 22.82 -44.62 13.33
CA LEU A 455 22.17 -45.46 12.32
C LEU A 455 23.04 -46.66 11.94
N LYS A 456 24.34 -46.62 12.23
CA LYS A 456 25.25 -47.75 11.96
C LYS A 456 24.88 -48.98 12.78
N ASP A 457 24.58 -48.79 14.06
CA ASP A 457 24.14 -49.85 14.97
C ASP A 457 22.79 -50.47 14.56
N ILE A 458 22.00 -49.79 13.74
CA ILE A 458 20.71 -50.27 13.24
C ILE A 458 20.90 -51.03 11.92
N LEU A 459 21.84 -50.59 11.08
CA LEU A 459 22.15 -51.25 9.82
C LEU A 459 22.83 -52.61 10.03
N ASP A 460 23.48 -52.82 11.16
CA ASP A 460 24.07 -54.11 11.55
C ASP A 460 23.05 -55.13 12.09
N VAL A 461 21.78 -54.74 12.25
CA VAL A 461 20.66 -55.63 12.62
C VAL A 461 20.05 -56.22 11.35
N ASP A 462 19.56 -57.46 11.44
CA ASP A 462 18.83 -58.14 10.35
C ASP A 462 17.77 -57.19 9.73
N PRO A 463 17.77 -56.99 8.40
CA PRO A 463 16.88 -56.06 7.69
C PRO A 463 15.40 -56.12 8.11
N LEU A 464 14.89 -57.31 8.45
CA LEU A 464 13.49 -57.49 8.87
C LEU A 464 13.20 -56.95 10.28
N LEU A 465 14.22 -56.74 11.10
CA LEU A 465 14.13 -56.28 12.49
C LEU A 465 14.63 -54.84 12.70
N GLN A 466 15.24 -54.22 11.68
CA GLN A 466 15.77 -52.84 11.76
C GLN A 466 14.71 -51.81 12.15
N GLY A 467 13.47 -51.97 11.66
CA GLY A 467 12.35 -51.09 12.03
C GLY A 467 12.02 -51.15 13.53
N GLN A 468 12.05 -52.34 14.13
CA GLN A 468 11.82 -52.52 15.56
C GLN A 468 13.01 -51.99 16.39
N ALA A 469 14.23 -52.21 15.92
CA ALA A 469 15.45 -51.70 16.55
C ALA A 469 15.47 -50.15 16.60
N LEU A 470 15.11 -49.49 15.49
CA LEU A 470 15.01 -48.03 15.42
C LEU A 470 13.94 -47.46 16.38
N LEU A 471 12.79 -48.13 16.47
CA LEU A 471 11.72 -47.73 17.40
C LEU A 471 12.16 -47.90 18.86
N ALA A 472 12.83 -49.00 19.20
CA ALA A 472 13.35 -49.25 20.54
C ALA A 472 14.43 -48.22 20.94
N ALA A 473 15.35 -47.90 20.03
CA ALA A 473 16.40 -46.90 20.24
C ALA A 473 15.81 -45.51 20.48
N ASN A 474 14.81 -45.10 19.68
CA ASN A 474 14.12 -43.82 19.86
C ASN A 474 13.34 -43.74 21.19
N LYS A 475 12.73 -44.85 21.63
CA LYS A 475 12.03 -44.93 22.93
C LYS A 475 13.01 -44.81 24.10
N LYS A 476 14.19 -45.45 24.00
CA LYS A 476 15.28 -45.33 25.00
C LYS A 476 15.80 -43.90 25.08
N ARG A 477 16.00 -43.23 23.93
CA ARG A 477 16.41 -41.82 23.86
C ARG A 477 15.39 -40.88 24.52
N LYS A 478 14.09 -41.02 24.21
CA LYS A 478 13.03 -40.22 24.85
C LYS A 478 12.99 -40.42 26.38
N LYS A 479 13.27 -41.63 26.86
CA LYS A 479 13.35 -41.93 28.31
C LYS A 479 14.56 -41.26 28.97
N GLN A 480 15.70 -41.23 28.29
CA GLN A 480 16.91 -40.52 28.76
C GLN A 480 16.72 -38.99 28.76
N GLN A 481 16.08 -38.42 27.73
CA GLN A 481 15.73 -36.99 27.68
C GLN A 481 14.77 -36.60 28.82
N LYS A 482 13.76 -37.43 29.11
CA LYS A 482 12.86 -37.19 30.26
C LYS A 482 13.56 -37.29 31.62
N ARG A 483 14.60 -38.14 31.75
CA ARG A 483 15.41 -38.23 32.97
C ARG A 483 16.32 -37.01 33.14
N ALA A 484 17.00 -36.57 32.08
CA ALA A 484 17.85 -35.38 32.09
C ALA A 484 17.06 -34.09 32.37
N GLY A 485 15.81 -34.00 31.89
CA GLY A 485 14.92 -32.87 32.21
C GLY A 485 14.43 -32.81 33.66
N LYS A 486 14.48 -33.93 34.41
CA LYS A 486 14.07 -33.98 35.83
C LYS A 486 15.17 -33.61 36.82
N THR A 487 16.43 -33.68 36.42
CA THR A 487 17.59 -33.35 37.27
C THR A 487 17.93 -31.85 37.33
N HIS A 488 17.30 -31.00 36.50
CA HIS A 488 17.53 -29.55 36.50
C HIS A 488 16.65 -28.74 37.48
N PHE A 489 15.86 -29.40 38.35
CA PHE A 489 15.03 -28.76 39.38
C PHE A 489 15.38 -29.27 40.80
N VAL A 490 16.63 -29.14 41.22
CA VAL A 490 17.02 -29.15 42.64
C VAL A 490 18.16 -28.16 42.83
N PHE A 491 17.87 -26.93 43.25
CA PHE A 491 18.87 -26.02 43.80
C PHE A 491 18.96 -26.26 45.32
N PRO A 492 20.15 -26.44 45.91
CA PRO A 492 20.30 -26.45 47.36
C PRO A 492 20.23 -25.02 47.91
N ALA A 493 19.31 -24.76 48.83
CA ALA A 493 19.23 -23.52 49.58
C ALA A 493 20.40 -23.44 50.58
N SER A 494 21.33 -22.51 50.37
CA SER A 494 22.35 -22.15 51.34
C SER A 494 21.73 -21.34 52.49
N LYS A 495 21.59 -21.95 53.67
CA LYS A 495 21.29 -21.25 54.93
C LYS A 495 22.57 -20.56 55.43
N SER A 496 22.59 -19.23 55.43
CA SER A 496 23.57 -18.42 56.17
C SER A 496 23.05 -18.17 57.58
N THR A 497 23.65 -18.83 58.56
CA THR A 497 23.39 -18.64 59.99
C THR A 497 24.19 -17.44 60.48
N LEU A 498 23.52 -16.33 60.82
CA LEU A 498 24.08 -15.25 61.65
C LEU A 498 24.14 -15.77 63.10
N ARG A 499 25.35 -15.89 63.65
CA ARG A 499 25.56 -15.98 65.10
C ARG A 499 25.80 -14.57 65.62
N GLN A 500 24.98 -14.16 66.59
CA GLN A 500 25.30 -13.10 67.52
C GLN A 500 26.42 -13.57 68.46
N GLY A 501 27.38 -12.68 68.68
CA GLY A 501 28.46 -12.73 69.66
C GLY A 501 28.98 -11.31 69.80
#